data_AF-A0A967HXM3-F1
#
_entry.id   AF-A0A967HXM3-F1
#
_cell.length_a   1.000
_cell.length_b   1.000
_cell.length_c   1.000
_cell.angle_alpha   90.00
_cell.angle_beta   90.00
_cell.angle_gamma   90.00
#
_symmetry.space_group_name_H-M   'P 1'
#
loop_
_entity.id
_entity.type
_entity.pdbx_description
1 polymer ?
#
loop_
_entity_poly.entity_id
_entity_poly.type
_entity_poly.pdbx_seq_one_letter_code
_entity_poly.pdbx_strand_id
1 'polypeptide(L)' 'MAKTEQEETRRAISLYFRNLKEVRPELRGRDLKDMGITPGPIYREILDGLLDGRLNGELSSREEEVEFVRKRFMEAS' A
#
# COMPACT_ATOMS: atom_id res chain seq x y z
N MET A 1 -11.78 -7.35 -22.30
CA MET A 1 -12.19 -7.72 -20.92
C MET A 1 -11.19 -7.17 -19.89
N ALA A 2 -10.98 -5.85 -19.77
CA ALA A 2 -9.91 -5.26 -18.94
C ALA A 2 -10.38 -4.14 -17.97
N LYS A 3 -11.70 -3.94 -17.83
CA LYS A 3 -12.27 -2.87 -16.98
C LYS A 3 -12.80 -3.36 -15.63
N THR A 4 -13.06 -4.66 -15.47
CA THR A 4 -13.67 -5.21 -14.26
C THR A 4 -12.68 -5.26 -13.08
N GLU A 5 -11.44 -5.69 -13.32
CA GLU A 5 -10.43 -5.85 -12.27
C GLU A 5 -10.02 -4.51 -11.62
N GLN A 6 -9.96 -3.42 -12.39
CA GLN A 6 -9.62 -2.10 -11.86
C GLN A 6 -10.70 -1.53 -10.92
N GLU A 7 -11.97 -1.80 -11.19
CA GLU A 7 -13.07 -1.31 -10.34
C GLU A 7 -13.18 -2.10 -9.04
N GLU A 8 -13.00 -3.43 -9.08
CA GLU A 8 -12.96 -4.26 -7.87
C GLU A 8 -11.75 -3.93 -7.00
N THR A 9 -10.58 -3.73 -7.61
CA THR A 9 -9.37 -3.35 -6.87
C THR A 9 -9.54 -1.98 -6.21
N ARG A 10 -10.10 -0.99 -6.93
CA ARG A 10 -10.40 0.33 -6.35
C ARG A 10 -11.34 0.25 -5.16
N ARG A 11 -12.34 -0.63 -5.21
CA ARG A 11 -13.28 -0.85 -4.09
C ARG A 11 -12.59 -1.51 -2.90
N ALA A 12 -11.78 -2.55 -3.13
CA ALA A 12 -11.02 -3.23 -2.08
C ALA A 12 -10.08 -2.26 -1.36
N ILE A 13 -9.35 -1.44 -2.13
CA ILE A 13 -8.46 -0.40 -1.60
C ILE A 13 -9.25 0.66 -0.81
N SER A 14 -10.38 1.13 -1.36
CA SER A 14 -11.21 2.14 -0.68
C SER A 14 -11.82 1.63 0.62
N LEU A 15 -12.24 0.36 0.67
CA LEU A 15 -12.72 -0.30 1.89
C LEU A 15 -11.60 -0.43 2.92
N TYR A 16 -10.42 -0.85 2.47
CA TYR A 16 -9.27 -1.04 3.32
C TYR A 16 -8.82 0.30 3.96
N PHE A 17 -8.73 1.39 3.18
CA PHE A 17 -8.44 2.73 3.71
C PHE A 17 -9.50 3.28 4.67
N ARG A 18 -10.75 2.82 4.57
CA ARG A 18 -11.85 3.33 5.42
C ARG A 18 -11.69 2.90 6.88
N ASN A 19 -10.94 1.83 7.16
CA ASN A 19 -10.70 1.31 8.51
C ASN A 19 -9.48 1.95 9.21
N LEU A 20 -8.61 2.65 8.49
CA LEU A 20 -7.36 3.24 9.03
C LEU A 20 -7.59 4.67 9.57
N LYS A 21 -8.42 4.79 10.61
CA LYS A 21 -8.94 6.09 11.06
C LYS A 21 -8.00 6.90 11.96
N GLU A 22 -6.96 6.31 12.54
CA GLU A 22 -6.06 7.03 13.48
C GLU A 22 -4.64 7.22 12.95
N VAL A 23 -4.10 6.25 12.21
CA VAL A 23 -2.75 6.32 11.63
C VAL A 23 -2.86 6.04 10.14
N ARG A 24 -2.53 7.04 9.32
CA ARG A 24 -2.62 6.94 7.86
C ARG A 24 -1.22 6.97 7.25
N PRO A 25 -0.83 5.96 6.47
CA PRO A 25 0.38 6.06 5.65
C PRO A 25 0.23 7.19 4.62
N GLU A 26 1.35 7.81 4.28
CA GLU A 26 1.42 8.83 3.22
C GLU A 26 1.34 8.19 1.84
N LEU A 27 1.84 6.97 1.68
CA LEU A 27 1.71 6.16 0.49
C LEU A 27 0.27 5.69 0.29
N ARG A 28 -0.21 5.88 -0.94
CA ARG A 28 -1.53 5.42 -1.37
C ARG A 28 -1.40 4.34 -2.43
N GLY A 29 -2.50 3.64 -2.69
CA GLY A 29 -2.55 2.66 -3.78
C GLY A 29 -2.22 3.23 -5.17
N ARG A 30 -2.36 4.55 -5.38
CA ARG A 30 -1.86 5.18 -6.62
C ARG A 30 -0.33 5.16 -6.67
N ASP A 31 0.34 5.50 -5.57
CA ASP A 31 1.79 5.51 -5.51
C ASP A 31 2.35 4.10 -5.73
N LEU A 32 1.70 3.07 -5.16
CA LEU A 32 2.06 1.66 -5.41
C LEU A 32 1.95 1.30 -6.89
N LYS A 33 0.91 1.78 -7.57
CA LYS A 33 0.74 1.58 -9.01
C LYS A 33 1.85 2.27 -9.80
N ASP A 34 2.19 3.49 -9.43
CA ASP A 34 3.24 4.29 -10.07
C ASP A 34 4.64 3.68 -9.82
N MET A 35 4.82 2.97 -8.69
CA MET A 35 6.00 2.15 -8.38
C MET A 35 6.07 0.83 -9.17
N GLY A 36 5.09 0.54 -10.03
CA GLY A 36 5.06 -0.67 -10.85
C GLY A 36 4.44 -1.89 -10.18
N ILE A 37 3.81 -1.72 -9.01
CA ILE A 37 3.18 -2.83 -8.28
C ILE A 37 1.81 -3.11 -8.86
N THR A 38 1.61 -4.36 -9.30
CA THR A 38 0.35 -4.82 -9.89
C THR A 38 -0.77 -4.77 -8.84
N PRO A 39 -1.91 -4.12 -9.15
CA PRO A 39 -3.05 -4.08 -8.25
C PRO A 39 -3.56 -5.49 -7.93
N GLY A 40 -3.76 -5.79 -6.65
CA GLY A 40 -4.19 -7.11 -6.19
C GLY A 40 -4.07 -7.29 -4.67
N PRO A 41 -4.11 -8.54 -4.16
CA PRO A 41 -3.99 -8.85 -2.73
C PRO A 41 -2.73 -8.27 -2.08
N ILE A 42 -1.65 -8.12 -2.85
CA ILE A 42 -0.38 -7.56 -2.40
C ILE A 42 -0.51 -6.11 -1.90
N TYR A 43 -1.49 -5.34 -2.39
CA TYR A 43 -1.73 -3.99 -1.88
C TYR A 43 -2.20 -4.02 -0.43
N ARG A 44 -3.00 -5.02 -0.05
CA ARG A 44 -3.40 -5.19 1.36
C ARG A 44 -2.15 -5.45 2.19
N GLU A 45 -1.30 -6.39 1.79
CA GLU A 45 -0.06 -6.70 2.53
C GLU A 45 0.88 -5.49 2.65
N ILE A 46 1.03 -4.72 1.57
CA ILE A 46 1.82 -3.49 1.59
C ILE A 46 1.22 -2.48 2.56
N LEU A 47 -0.07 -2.21 2.46
CA LEU A 47 -0.71 -1.19 3.28
C LEU A 47 -0.82 -1.62 4.76
N ASP A 48 -1.00 -2.92 5.05
CA ASP A 48 -0.92 -3.50 6.39
C ASP A 48 0.48 -3.29 6.96
N GLY A 49 1.53 -3.63 6.19
CA GLY A 49 2.92 -3.44 6.62
C GLY A 49 3.30 -1.98 6.84
N LEU A 50 2.79 -1.07 5.99
CA LEU A 50 2.98 0.38 6.15
C LEU A 50 2.28 0.89 7.42
N LEU A 51 1.07 0.40 7.71
CA LEU A 51 0.36 0.76 8.93
C LEU A 51 1.10 0.26 10.16
N ASP A 52 1.50 -1.00 10.17
CA ASP A 52 2.24 -1.61 11.28
C ASP A 52 3.55 -0.87 11.52
N GLY A 53 4.31 -0.56 10.47
CA GLY A 53 5.52 0.25 10.59
C GLY A 53 5.25 1.64 11.17
N ARG A 54 4.13 2.28 10.82
CA ARG A 54 3.73 3.56 11.46
C ARG A 54 3.33 3.40 12.93
N LEU A 55 2.57 2.35 13.25
CA LEU A 55 2.14 2.07 14.63
C LEU A 55 3.33 1.75 15.53
N ASN A 56 4.34 1.07 14.98
CA ASN A 56 5.59 0.76 15.66
C ASN A 56 6.57 1.94 15.69
N GLY A 57 6.28 3.03 14.97
CA GLY A 57 7.18 4.19 14.85
C GLY A 57 8.41 3.96 13.97
N GLU A 58 8.44 2.88 13.19
CA GLU A 58 9.49 2.56 12.21
C GLU A 58 9.34 3.36 10.93
N LEU A 59 8.11 3.76 10.60
CA LEU A 59 7.78 4.56 9.42
C LEU A 59 7.11 5.85 9.89
N SER A 60 7.73 6.98 9.61
CA SER A 60 7.25 8.31 10.00
C SER A 60 7.05 9.23 8.80
N SER A 61 7.81 8.99 7.73
CA SER A 61 7.84 9.78 6.50
C SER A 61 7.45 8.97 5.26
N ARG A 62 7.06 9.69 4.19
CA ARG A 62 6.80 9.08 2.88
C ARG A 62 8.03 8.36 2.32
N GLU A 63 9.23 8.90 2.51
CA GLU A 63 10.45 8.25 2.00
C GLU A 63 10.69 6.88 2.67
N GLU A 64 10.55 6.80 4.00
CA GLU A 64 10.68 5.55 4.74
C GLU A 64 9.64 4.51 4.29
N GLU A 65 8.39 4.94 4.09
CA GLU A 65 7.34 4.07 3.56
C GLU A 65 7.68 3.56 2.15
N VAL A 66 8.21 4.42 1.25
CA VAL A 66 8.65 4.00 -0.09
C VAL A 66 9.78 2.98 0.01
N GLU A 67 10.74 3.23 0.89
CA GLU A 67 11.90 2.36 1.09
C GLU A 67 11.47 1.01 1.68
N PHE A 68 10.55 0.99 2.64
CA PHE A 68 9.95 -0.23 3.17
C PHE A 68 9.29 -1.06 2.07
N VAL A 69 8.48 -0.43 1.21
CA VAL A 69 7.82 -1.13 0.10
C VAL A 69 8.85 -1.68 -0.88
N ARG A 70 9.88 -0.89 -1.21
CA ARG A 70 10.97 -1.35 -2.09
C ARG A 70 11.73 -2.53 -1.50
N LYS A 71 12.18 -2.43 -0.25
CA LYS A 71 12.93 -3.49 0.45
C LYS A 71 12.12 -4.78 0.60
N ARG A 72 10.84 -4.65 0.97
CA ARG A 72 9.99 -5.79 1.31
C ARG A 72 9.38 -6.49 0.08
N PHE A 73 9.13 -5.75 -1.00
CA PHE A 73 8.36 -6.24 -2.16
C PHE A 73 9.08 -6.11 -3.52
N MET A 74 10.14 -5.30 -3.64
CA MET A 74 10.92 -5.19 -4.89
C MET A 74 12.33 -5.77 -4.79
N GLU A 75 12.96 -5.77 -3.61
CA GLU A 75 14.32 -6.31 -3.43
C GLU A 75 14.39 -7.83 -3.19
N ALA A 76 13.27 -8.55 -3.32
CA ALA A 76 13.31 -10.01 -3.42
C ALA A 76 13.78 -10.42 -4.83
N SER A 77 15.08 -10.29 -5.10
CA SER A 77 15.81 -10.93 -6.21
C SER A 77 16.94 -11.78 -5.67
#